data_AF-A0A5R9PIJ3-F1
#
_entry.id   AF-A0A5R9PIJ3-F1
#
_cell.length_a   1.000
_cell.length_b   1.000
_cell.length_c   1.000
_cell.angle_alpha   90.00
_cell.angle_beta   90.00
_cell.angle_gamma   90.00
#
_symmetry.space_group_name_H-M   'P 1'
#
loop_
_entity.id
_entity.type
_entity.pdbx_description
1 polymer ?
#
loop_
_entity_poly.entity_id
_entity_poly.type
_entity_poly.pdbx_seq_one_letter_code
_entity_poly.pdbx_strand_id
1 'polypeptide(L)'
;MAAAAPAQEAPLGRWKTIDDATGKPKSVVEIYRARDGSIAGRVVDILDLKDGPNPPCKACKGPLRGKPIRGLVILWGLRADGDGGWSGGRVLDPENGKDYRAKLALLQGGRALGMSGCIAMFCRQQVWRRE
;
A
#
# COMPACT_ATOMS: atom_id res chain seq x y z
N MET A 1 -20.61 14.79 27.68
CA MET A 1 -19.59 13.75 27.50
C MET A 1 -19.33 13.63 26.01
N ALA A 2 -18.11 13.95 25.55
CA ALA A 2 -17.76 13.86 24.13
C ALA A 2 -17.72 12.38 23.73
N ALA A 3 -18.62 11.98 22.83
CA ALA A 3 -18.53 10.67 22.18
C ALA A 3 -17.23 10.66 21.36
N ALA A 4 -16.24 9.90 21.80
CA ALA A 4 -15.17 9.48 20.91
C ALA A 4 -15.85 8.70 19.79
N ALA A 5 -15.87 9.26 18.58
CA ALA A 5 -16.28 8.51 17.40
C ALA A 5 -15.52 7.18 17.42
N PRO A 6 -16.16 6.04 17.13
CA PRO A 6 -15.41 4.81 16.97
C PRO A 6 -14.33 5.14 15.95
N ALA A 7 -13.07 4.89 16.32
CA ALA A 7 -11.97 4.97 15.38
C ALA A 7 -12.33 3.99 14.26
N GLN A 8 -13.03 4.47 13.23
CA GLN A 8 -13.31 3.75 11.99
C GLN A 8 -11.98 3.17 11.63
N GLU A 9 -11.87 1.85 11.80
CA GLU A 9 -10.60 1.12 11.84
C GLU A 9 -9.78 1.64 10.69
N ALA A 10 -8.86 2.56 10.94
CA ALA A 10 -8.19 3.21 9.83
C ALA A 10 -7.29 2.12 9.22
N PRO A 11 -6.89 2.20 7.93
CA PRO A 11 -6.01 1.21 7.33
C PRO A 11 -4.60 1.29 7.92
N LEU A 12 -4.41 2.00 9.02
CA LEU A 12 -3.15 2.23 9.71
C LEU A 12 -2.64 0.92 10.31
N GLY A 13 -1.32 0.76 10.26
CA GLY A 13 -0.63 -0.43 10.72
C GLY A 13 0.12 -1.12 9.60
N ARG A 14 0.55 -2.35 9.87
CA ARG A 14 1.39 -3.13 8.96
C ARG A 14 0.58 -4.18 8.23
N TRP A 15 0.83 -4.27 6.94
CA TRP A 15 0.10 -5.12 6.03
C TRP A 15 1.08 -5.91 5.18
N LYS A 16 0.92 -7.24 5.22
CA LYS A 16 1.64 -8.18 4.37
C LYS A 16 0.97 -8.20 3.00
N THR A 17 1.74 -7.80 1.98
CA THR A 17 1.34 -7.93 0.58
C THR A 17 1.46 -9.39 0.18
N ILE A 18 0.49 -9.90 -0.57
CA ILE A 18 0.46 -11.29 -1.02
C ILE A 18 0.69 -11.30 -2.53
N ASP A 19 1.60 -12.16 -2.99
CA ASP A 19 1.80 -12.42 -4.41
C ASP A 19 0.64 -13.24 -4.96
N ASP A 20 -0.12 -12.71 -5.91
CA ASP A 20 -1.28 -13.41 -6.48
C ASP A 20 -0.89 -14.67 -7.28
N ALA A 21 0.36 -14.78 -7.76
CA ALA A 21 0.83 -15.93 -8.54
C ALA A 21 1.28 -17.10 -7.65
N THR A 22 1.93 -16.81 -6.54
CA THR A 22 2.51 -17.83 -5.63
C THR A 22 1.75 -17.98 -4.31
N GLY A 23 0.87 -17.05 -3.97
CA GLY A 23 0.15 -17.00 -2.70
C GLY A 23 1.02 -16.66 -1.48
N LYS A 24 2.29 -16.29 -1.70
CA LYS A 24 3.26 -16.04 -0.62
C LYS A 24 3.32 -14.56 -0.25
N PRO A 25 3.64 -14.22 1.01
CA PRO A 25 3.90 -12.84 1.40
C PRO A 25 5.11 -12.27 0.66
N LYS A 26 4.98 -11.12 -0.01
CA LYS A 26 6.09 -10.44 -0.72
C LYS A 26 6.81 -9.43 0.15
N SER A 27 6.05 -8.59 0.84
CA SER A 27 6.60 -7.46 1.59
C SER A 27 5.64 -7.03 2.69
N VAL A 28 6.17 -6.31 3.66
CA VAL A 28 5.39 -5.63 4.69
C VAL A 28 5.33 -4.15 4.37
N VAL A 29 4.12 -3.63 4.23
CA VAL A 29 3.84 -2.22 4.00
C VAL A 29 3.21 -1.64 5.26
N GLU A 30 3.87 -0.64 5.83
CA GLU A 30 3.33 0.13 6.93
C GLU A 30 2.53 1.31 6.38
N ILE A 31 1.24 1.31 6.68
CA ILE A 31 0.31 2.37 6.35
C ILE A 31 0.21 3.31 7.56
N TYR A 32 0.40 4.60 7.30
CA TYR A 32 0.43 5.65 8.30
C TYR A 32 -0.31 6.89 7.81
N ARG A 33 -0.70 7.75 8.75
CA ARG A 33 -1.29 9.05 8.43
C ARG A 33 -0.16 10.05 8.16
N ALA A 34 -0.17 10.63 6.98
CA ALA A 34 0.75 11.69 6.59
C ALA A 34 0.38 13.02 7.29
N ARG A 35 1.33 13.96 7.28
CA ARG A 35 1.18 15.27 7.94
C ARG A 35 0.02 16.10 7.40
N ASP A 36 -0.35 15.90 6.15
CA ASP A 36 -1.48 16.55 5.47
C ASP A 36 -2.83 15.87 5.76
N GLY A 37 -2.86 14.88 6.67
CA GLY A 37 -4.04 14.10 7.01
C GLY A 37 -4.39 12.99 6.01
N SER A 38 -3.67 12.88 4.89
CA SER A 38 -3.84 11.77 3.94
C SER A 38 -3.23 10.48 4.49
N ILE A 39 -3.58 9.36 3.87
CA ILE A 39 -3.01 8.05 4.14
C ILE A 39 -1.86 7.79 3.17
N ALA A 40 -0.74 7.34 3.71
CA ALA A 40 0.45 6.95 2.97
C ALA A 40 0.91 5.56 3.43
N GLY A 41 1.71 4.90 2.61
CA GLY A 41 2.23 3.56 2.86
C GLY A 41 3.69 3.46 2.43
N ARG A 42 4.51 2.91 3.31
CA ARG A 42 5.93 2.65 3.06
C ARG A 42 6.26 1.18 3.23
N VAL A 43 7.16 0.67 2.41
CA VAL A 43 7.65 -0.70 2.57
C VAL A 43 8.61 -0.72 3.77
N VAL A 44 8.31 -1.49 4.80
CA VAL A 44 9.17 -1.62 6.00
C VAL A 44 10.00 -2.90 5.96
N ASP A 45 9.51 -3.93 5.27
CA ASP A 45 10.20 -5.19 5.14
C ASP A 45 9.93 -5.89 3.79
N ILE A 46 10.87 -6.73 3.36
CA ILE A 46 10.77 -7.55 2.15
C ILE A 46 10.85 -9.02 2.58
N LEU A 47 9.78 -9.76 2.32
CA LEU A 47 9.66 -11.17 2.69
C LEU A 47 10.03 -12.09 1.53
N ASP A 48 9.81 -11.63 0.29
CA ASP A 48 10.24 -12.33 -0.92
C ASP A 48 11.69 -11.94 -1.25
N LEU A 49 12.62 -12.80 -0.82
CA LEU A 49 14.05 -12.60 -0.97
C LEU A 49 14.61 -13.10 -2.31
N LYS A 50 13.77 -13.44 -3.29
CA LYS A 50 14.23 -13.94 -4.60
C LYS A 50 15.22 -12.99 -5.29
N ASP A 51 15.03 -11.69 -5.09
CA ASP A 51 15.87 -10.62 -5.63
C ASP A 51 16.84 -10.03 -4.57
N GLY A 52 17.00 -10.70 -3.44
CA GLY A 52 17.78 -10.29 -2.29
C GLY A 52 16.96 -9.59 -1.18
N PRO A 53 17.61 -9.22 -0.06
CA PRO A 53 16.92 -8.63 1.10
C PRO A 53 16.52 -7.16 0.93
N ASN A 54 17.14 -6.46 -0.01
CA ASN A 54 16.81 -5.07 -0.29
C ASN A 54 17.12 -4.70 -1.76
N PRO A 55 16.37 -5.29 -2.71
CA PRO A 55 16.60 -5.02 -4.12
C PRO A 55 16.40 -3.53 -4.42
N PRO A 56 17.25 -2.93 -5.28
CA PRO A 56 17.03 -1.57 -5.75
C PRO A 56 15.88 -1.53 -6.75
N CYS A 57 15.07 -0.46 -6.71
CA CYS A 57 14.04 -0.22 -7.72
C CYS A 57 14.69 0.19 -9.05
N LYS A 58 15.03 -0.79 -9.88
CA LYS A 58 15.66 -0.59 -11.20
C LYS A 58 14.70 0.05 -12.20
N ALA A 59 13.42 -0.27 -12.10
CA ALA A 59 12.38 0.20 -13.01
C ALA A 59 11.87 1.61 -12.67
N CYS A 60 12.02 2.05 -11.41
CA CYS A 60 11.66 3.41 -10.99
C CYS A 60 12.38 4.47 -11.81
N LYS A 61 11.74 5.64 -11.95
CA LYS A 61 12.29 6.81 -12.65
C LYS A 61 12.74 7.90 -11.69
N GLY A 62 13.61 8.79 -12.18
CA GLY A 62 14.08 9.97 -11.44
C GLY A 62 14.79 9.60 -10.14
N PRO A 63 14.51 10.30 -9.03
CA PRO A 63 15.24 10.11 -7.77
C PRO A 63 14.97 8.75 -7.11
N LEU A 64 13.95 8.02 -7.56
CA LEU A 64 13.59 6.71 -7.02
C LEU A 64 14.38 5.57 -7.69
N ARG A 65 15.00 5.83 -8.85
CA ARG A 65 15.79 4.82 -9.57
C ARG A 65 17.00 4.42 -8.75
N GLY A 66 17.19 3.12 -8.55
CA GLY A 66 18.33 2.58 -7.80
C GLY A 66 18.20 2.72 -6.28
N LYS A 67 17.11 3.31 -5.78
CA LYS A 67 16.84 3.32 -4.34
C LYS A 67 16.38 1.94 -3.87
N PRO A 68 16.79 1.51 -2.67
CA PRO A 68 16.34 0.23 -2.13
C PRO A 68 14.83 0.24 -1.91
N ILE A 69 14.13 -0.86 -2.24
CA ILE A 69 12.66 -0.92 -2.09
C ILE A 69 12.26 -0.80 -0.61
N ARG A 70 13.05 -1.36 0.30
CA ARG A 70 12.83 -1.17 1.74
C ARG A 70 13.01 0.30 2.11
N GLY A 71 11.99 0.88 2.73
CA GLY A 71 11.91 2.28 3.11
C GLY A 71 11.25 3.19 2.07
N LEU A 72 10.96 2.69 0.86
CA LEU A 72 10.25 3.49 -0.14
C LEU A 72 8.80 3.70 0.25
N VAL A 73 8.34 4.94 0.11
CA VAL A 73 6.93 5.29 0.14
C VAL A 73 6.34 4.87 -1.20
N ILE A 74 5.58 3.79 -1.18
CA ILE A 74 4.92 3.26 -2.38
C ILE A 74 3.48 3.73 -2.49
N LEU A 75 2.88 4.30 -1.44
CA LEU A 75 1.48 4.68 -1.43
C LEU A 75 1.34 6.07 -0.80
N TRP A 76 0.57 6.97 -1.41
CA TRP A 76 0.38 8.32 -0.88
C TRP A 76 -0.90 8.99 -1.38
N GLY A 77 -1.34 10.02 -0.66
CA GLY A 77 -2.44 10.91 -1.08
C GLY A 77 -3.84 10.31 -0.95
N LEU A 78 -3.98 9.15 -0.32
CA LEU A 78 -5.27 8.50 -0.09
C LEU A 78 -6.09 9.28 0.93
N ARG A 79 -7.37 9.53 0.66
CA ARG A 79 -8.29 10.15 1.61
C ARG A 79 -9.56 9.32 1.72
N ALA A 80 -10.23 9.40 2.87
CA ALA A 80 -11.50 8.72 3.06
C ALA A 80 -12.50 9.21 2.01
N ASP A 81 -13.17 8.27 1.34
CA ASP A 81 -14.10 8.58 0.25
C ASP A 81 -15.57 8.64 0.69
N GLY A 82 -15.85 8.34 1.95
CA GLY A 82 -17.20 8.36 2.52
C GLY A 82 -17.91 7.00 2.47
N ASP A 83 -17.44 6.05 1.67
CA ASP A 83 -18.04 4.72 1.49
C ASP A 83 -17.38 3.65 2.38
N GLY A 84 -16.65 4.08 3.42
CA GLY A 84 -15.83 3.19 4.25
C GLY A 84 -14.51 2.77 3.59
N GLY A 85 -14.12 3.44 2.49
CA GLY A 85 -12.86 3.24 1.79
C GLY A 85 -11.96 4.48 1.79
N TRP A 86 -10.83 4.34 1.11
CA TRP A 86 -9.92 5.45 0.81
C TRP A 86 -9.59 5.46 -0.67
N SER A 87 -9.66 6.63 -1.30
CA SER A 87 -9.36 6.80 -2.71
C SER A 87 -8.67 8.14 -2.99
N GLY A 88 -8.44 8.44 -4.27
CA GLY A 88 -7.75 9.66 -4.72
C GLY A 88 -6.22 9.63 -4.60
N GLY A 89 -5.67 8.57 -4.01
CA GLY A 89 -4.23 8.39 -3.87
C GLY A 89 -3.56 7.74 -5.08
N ARG A 90 -2.25 7.54 -4.96
CA ARG A 90 -1.43 6.83 -5.95
C ARG A 90 -0.61 5.74 -5.27
N VAL A 91 -0.34 4.68 -6.02
CA VAL A 91 0.55 3.58 -5.63
C VAL A 91 1.65 3.43 -6.69
N LEU A 92 2.90 3.39 -6.26
CA LEU A 92 4.06 3.07 -7.08
C LEU A 92 4.31 1.57 -7.02
N ASP A 93 4.32 0.92 -8.17
CA ASP A 93 4.80 -0.44 -8.31
C ASP A 93 6.32 -0.41 -8.54
N PRO A 94 7.14 -0.89 -7.60
CA PRO A 94 8.59 -0.90 -7.77
C PRO A 94 9.09 -1.94 -8.79
N GLU A 95 8.26 -2.93 -9.17
CA GLU A 95 8.64 -3.97 -10.14
C GLU A 95 8.71 -3.38 -11.56
N ASN A 96 7.77 -2.48 -11.91
CA ASN A 96 7.74 -1.82 -13.22
C ASN A 96 7.99 -0.30 -13.18
N GLY A 97 8.13 0.29 -11.98
CA GLY A 97 8.42 1.69 -11.75
C GLY A 97 7.31 2.65 -12.17
N LYS A 98 6.10 2.15 -12.41
CA LYS A 98 4.94 2.95 -12.78
C LYS A 98 4.08 3.22 -11.56
N ASP A 99 3.42 4.35 -11.59
CA ASP A 99 2.42 4.69 -10.61
C ASP A 99 1.00 4.45 -11.15
N TYR A 100 0.09 4.13 -10.24
CA TYR A 100 -1.29 3.76 -10.50
C TYR A 100 -2.21 4.54 -9.57
N ARG A 101 -3.46 4.78 -9.97
CA ARG A 101 -4.48 5.28 -9.04
C ARG A 101 -4.73 4.23 -7.99
N ALA A 102 -4.59 4.61 -6.73
CA ALA A 102 -4.76 3.71 -5.60
C ALA A 102 -6.12 3.90 -4.95
N LYS A 103 -6.72 2.77 -4.55
CA LYS A 103 -7.84 2.72 -3.62
C LYS A 103 -7.57 1.68 -2.55
N LEU A 104 -7.99 1.95 -1.32
CA LEU A 104 -7.98 1.00 -0.22
C LEU A 104 -9.40 0.78 0.26
N ALA A 105 -9.73 -0.47 0.59
CA ALA A 105 -10.96 -0.83 1.26
C ALA A 105 -10.65 -1.83 2.37
N LEU A 106 -11.22 -1.64 3.55
CA LEU A 106 -11.10 -2.64 4.59
C LEU A 106 -12.11 -3.75 4.37
N LEU A 107 -11.61 -4.97 4.52
CA LEU A 107 -12.35 -6.20 4.29
C LEU A 107 -12.36 -7.00 5.60
N GLN A 108 -13.36 -7.86 5.74
CA GLN A 108 -13.48 -8.80 6.88
C GLN A 108 -13.45 -8.13 8.27
N GLY A 109 -13.96 -6.90 8.37
CA GLY A 109 -13.95 -6.11 9.61
C GLY A 109 -12.53 -5.78 10.05
N GLY A 110 -11.71 -5.20 9.17
CA GLY A 110 -10.37 -4.72 9.51
C GLY A 110 -9.25 -5.77 9.57
N ARG A 111 -9.55 -7.02 9.21
CA ARG A 111 -8.56 -8.12 9.17
C ARG A 111 -7.82 -8.24 7.84
N ALA A 112 -8.41 -7.69 6.79
CA ALA A 112 -7.83 -7.70 5.45
C ALA A 112 -7.99 -6.31 4.82
N LEU A 113 -7.05 -5.96 3.94
CA LEU A 113 -7.07 -4.69 3.23
C LEU A 113 -7.06 -4.97 1.74
N GLY A 114 -8.14 -4.61 1.05
CA GLY A 114 -8.18 -4.59 -0.41
C GLY A 114 -7.44 -3.38 -0.91
N MET A 115 -6.34 -3.58 -1.63
CA MET A 115 -5.61 -2.55 -2.36
C MET A 115 -5.92 -2.69 -3.84
N SER A 116 -6.40 -1.63 -4.47
CA SER A 116 -6.69 -1.61 -5.91
C SER A 116 -5.83 -0.56 -6.60
N GLY A 117 -5.03 -1.00 -7.58
CA GLY A 117 -4.23 -0.17 -8.47
C GLY A 117 -4.84 -0.12 -9.86
N CYS A 118 -5.21 1.07 -10.34
CA CYS A 118 -5.84 1.27 -11.65
C CYS A 118 -5.02 2.20 -12.55
N ILE A 119 -4.79 1.80 -13.81
CA ILE A 119 -4.28 2.64 -14.89
C ILE A 119 -5.29 2.67 -16.05
N ALA A 120 -5.79 3.87 -16.37
CA ALA A 120 -6.86 4.05 -17.36
C ALA A 120 -8.04 3.07 -17.12
N MET A 121 -8.21 2.07 -18.00
CA MET A 121 -9.26 1.04 -17.95
C MET A 121 -8.85 -0.27 -17.24
N PHE A 122 -7.56 -0.45 -16.92
CA PHE A 122 -7.07 -1.68 -16.29
C PHE A 122 -6.90 -1.48 -14.79
N CYS A 123 -7.62 -2.27 -14.00
CA CYS A 123 -7.50 -2.30 -12.55
C CYS A 123 -7.00 -3.68 -12.11
N ARG A 124 -6.06 -3.69 -11.17
CA ARG A 124 -5.63 -4.88 -10.42
C ARG A 124 -6.00 -4.67 -8.97
N GLN A 125 -6.56 -5.69 -8.35
CA GLN A 125 -6.84 -5.70 -6.92
C GLN A 125 -5.96 -6.76 -6.26
N GLN A 126 -5.43 -6.44 -5.09
CA GLN A 126 -4.69 -7.33 -4.23
C GLN A 126 -5.28 -7.30 -2.84
N VAL A 127 -5.27 -8.43 -2.15
CA VAL A 127 -5.71 -8.51 -0.76
C VAL A 127 -4.49 -8.63 0.14
N TRP A 128 -4.27 -7.63 0.96
CA TRP A 128 -3.22 -7.61 1.96
C TRP A 128 -3.74 -8.15 3.28
N ARG A 129 -2.87 -8.85 4.01
CA ARG A 129 -3.18 -9.42 5.32
C ARG A 129 -2.57 -8.55 6.40
N ARG A 130 -3.30 -8.33 7.49
CA ARG A 130 -2.76 -7.62 8.64
C ARG A 130 -1.59 -8.43 9.22
N GLU A 131 -0.50 -7.75 9.55
CA GLU A 131 0.65 -8.35 10.25
C GLU A 131 0.34 -8.64 11.72
#